data_AF-A0A534TSU1-F1
#
_entry.id   AF-A0A534TSU1-F1
#
_cell.length_a   1.000
_cell.length_b   1.000
_cell.length_c   1.000
_cell.angle_alpha   90.00
_cell.angle_beta   90.00
_cell.angle_gamma   90.00
#
_symmetry.space_group_name_H-M   'P 1'
#
loop_
_entity.id
_entity.type
_entity.pdbx_description
1 polymer ?
#
loop_
_entity_poly.entity_id
_entity_poly.type
_entity_poly.pdbx_seq_one_letter_code
_entity_poly.pdbx_strand_id
1 'polypeptide(L)'
;MNRAPLRAAGVASLVVLALVIPTYASALTSAELNCLDTIGSSGARFAERVHAALHACDEAIVVGNTCDTQQRDSVIALAASRLGKDLAAACSQVDLTHLGFPGPCTDPDGGSFSVDNLTSCLVDAGEAQMTTAEDTEFPNPHPLSKPDAKCQVGIANATQDFITSKLQARSNCLDEQAAGTISASIDCRAEVPPGTGDPQTDQAIAQAQANLAANLQQACGKTQLEHLGFPGSCSDPDGGSFSVGNLQDCLLTTLENAVDTFINFEYPPPGGPTPTPGSTATATPVVTATAQPTTTATATAQPTATLTAVRTATATTTPN
;
A
#
# COMPACT_ATOMS: atom_id res chain seq x y z
N MET A 1 -35.85 -53.31 59.31
CA MET A 1 -35.68 -54.51 58.47
C MET A 1 -34.98 -54.11 57.17
N ASN A 2 -33.70 -54.49 57.07
CA ASN A 2 -32.87 -54.81 55.90
C ASN A 2 -33.19 -54.24 54.50
N ARG A 3 -32.20 -53.54 53.92
CA ARG A 3 -31.43 -53.86 52.68
C ARG A 3 -30.62 -52.59 52.26
N ALA A 4 -29.31 -52.56 52.47
CA ALA A 4 -28.20 -52.99 51.61
C ALA A 4 -27.75 -51.92 50.57
N PRO A 5 -26.44 -51.60 50.45
CA PRO A 5 -25.92 -50.51 49.62
C PRO A 5 -25.48 -50.99 48.23
N LEU A 6 -25.78 -50.22 47.17
CA LEU A 6 -25.19 -50.42 45.85
C LEU A 6 -23.85 -49.67 45.76
N ARG A 7 -22.78 -50.43 45.53
CA ARG A 7 -21.46 -49.91 45.10
C ARG A 7 -21.47 -49.80 43.57
N ALA A 8 -21.34 -48.59 43.05
CA ALA A 8 -21.04 -48.36 41.64
C ALA A 8 -19.52 -48.22 41.47
N ALA A 9 -18.90 -49.19 40.82
CA ALA A 9 -17.51 -49.12 40.37
C ALA A 9 -17.47 -48.34 39.06
N GLY A 10 -17.04 -47.08 39.11
CA GLY A 10 -16.79 -46.26 37.93
C GLY A 10 -15.42 -46.59 37.34
N VAL A 11 -15.40 -47.13 36.12
CA VAL A 11 -14.19 -47.35 35.33
C VAL A 11 -13.78 -46.00 34.72
N ALA A 12 -12.69 -45.41 35.23
CA ALA A 12 -12.09 -44.21 34.67
C ALA A 12 -11.39 -44.57 33.34
N SER A 13 -12.03 -44.24 32.22
CA SER A 13 -11.39 -44.32 30.90
C SER A 13 -10.51 -43.09 30.71
N LEU A 14 -9.19 -43.29 30.84
CA LEU A 14 -8.17 -42.28 30.62
C LEU A 14 -7.94 -42.15 29.12
N VAL A 15 -8.72 -41.29 28.45
CA VAL A 15 -8.50 -40.92 27.06
C VAL A 15 -7.31 -39.97 27.02
N VAL A 16 -6.14 -40.50 26.66
CA VAL A 16 -4.95 -39.70 26.35
C VAL A 16 -5.20 -39.03 25.00
N LEU A 17 -5.76 -37.81 25.04
CA LEU A 17 -5.82 -36.94 23.89
C LEU A 17 -4.38 -36.55 23.57
N ALA A 18 -3.81 -37.15 22.51
CA ALA A 18 -2.53 -36.70 21.96
C ALA A 18 -2.74 -35.29 21.41
N LEU A 19 -2.48 -34.28 22.25
CA LEU A 19 -2.28 -32.90 21.83
C LEU A 19 -1.09 -32.92 20.86
N VAL A 20 -1.38 -32.90 19.57
CA VAL A 20 -0.42 -32.48 18.55
C VAL A 20 -0.15 -31.02 18.86
N ILE A 21 0.85 -30.75 19.70
CA ILE A 21 1.33 -29.40 19.94
C ILE A 21 1.97 -29.00 18.60
N PRO A 22 1.41 -28.02 17.85
CA PRO A 22 2.03 -27.56 16.63
C PRO A 22 3.47 -27.16 16.96
N THR A 23 4.40 -27.79 16.26
CA THR A 23 5.83 -27.52 16.37
C THR A 23 6.05 -26.03 16.14
N TYR A 24 6.58 -25.39 17.17
CA TYR A 24 6.96 -23.99 17.26
C TYR A 24 7.41 -23.43 15.92
N ALA A 25 6.77 -22.35 15.46
CA ALA A 25 7.39 -21.45 14.51
C ALA A 25 8.76 -21.09 15.10
N SER A 26 9.83 -21.45 14.38
CA SER A 26 11.18 -21.07 14.80
C SER A 26 11.20 -19.57 14.99
N ALA A 27 11.58 -19.11 16.19
CA ALA A 27 11.76 -17.69 16.41
C ALA A 27 12.77 -17.16 15.38
N LEU A 28 12.46 -16.02 14.76
CA LEU A 28 13.32 -15.40 13.77
C LEU A 28 14.71 -15.12 14.39
N THR A 29 15.74 -15.32 13.58
CA THR A 29 17.12 -14.96 13.90
C THR A 29 17.28 -13.44 13.96
N SER A 30 18.36 -12.96 14.58
CA SER A 30 18.65 -11.51 14.60
C SER A 30 18.87 -10.93 13.19
N ALA A 31 19.38 -11.72 12.23
CA ALA A 31 19.54 -11.29 10.85
C ALA A 31 18.18 -11.16 10.13
N GLU A 32 17.28 -12.13 10.35
CA GLU A 32 15.89 -12.09 9.85
C GLU A 32 15.11 -10.91 10.44
N LEU A 33 15.22 -10.66 11.75
CA LEU A 33 14.60 -9.50 12.39
C LEU A 33 15.14 -8.18 11.85
N ASN A 34 16.46 -8.05 11.68
CA ASN A 34 17.06 -6.86 11.09
C ASN A 34 16.64 -6.65 9.63
N CYS A 35 16.53 -7.72 8.85
CA CYS A 35 16.02 -7.65 7.48
C CYS A 35 14.54 -7.19 7.48
N LEU A 36 13.69 -7.76 8.35
CA LEU A 36 12.27 -7.39 8.43
C LEU A 36 12.06 -5.93 8.85
N ASP A 37 12.76 -5.46 9.89
CA ASP A 37 12.77 -4.06 10.33
C ASP A 37 13.24 -3.12 9.20
N THR A 38 14.25 -3.54 8.43
CA THR A 38 14.73 -2.78 7.27
C THR A 38 13.68 -2.74 6.15
N ILE A 39 12.93 -3.82 5.93
CA ILE A 39 11.84 -3.87 4.95
C ILE A 39 10.76 -2.86 5.31
N GLY A 40 10.24 -2.88 6.53
CA GLY A 40 9.22 -1.94 6.97
C GLY A 40 9.70 -0.49 7.00
N SER A 41 10.85 -0.23 7.63
CA SER A 41 11.34 1.16 7.77
C SER A 41 11.80 1.77 6.43
N SER A 42 12.39 0.99 5.53
CA SER A 42 12.83 1.49 4.21
C SER A 42 11.68 1.54 3.21
N GLY A 43 10.73 0.60 3.28
CA GLY A 43 9.51 0.63 2.49
C GLY A 43 8.62 1.82 2.85
N ALA A 44 8.41 2.10 4.14
CA ALA A 44 7.68 3.29 4.60
C ALA A 44 8.33 4.59 4.10
N ARG A 45 9.68 4.71 4.21
CA ARG A 45 10.42 5.86 3.66
C ARG A 45 10.30 5.96 2.15
N PHE A 46 10.23 4.84 1.43
CA PHE A 46 10.01 4.84 -0.01
C PHE A 46 8.61 5.37 -0.34
N ALA A 47 7.55 4.81 0.28
CA ALA A 47 6.17 5.25 0.09
C ALA A 47 5.99 6.75 0.39
N GLU A 48 6.52 7.25 1.51
CA GLU A 48 6.51 8.68 1.86
C GLU A 48 7.16 9.54 0.77
N ARG A 49 8.28 9.09 0.20
CA ARG A 49 9.00 9.82 -0.85
C ARG A 49 8.28 9.82 -2.18
N VAL A 50 7.62 8.71 -2.53
CA VAL A 50 6.80 8.64 -3.73
C VAL A 50 5.62 9.58 -3.60
N HIS A 51 4.86 9.48 -2.51
CA HIS A 51 3.71 10.34 -2.24
C HIS A 51 4.09 11.82 -2.25
N ALA A 52 5.14 12.20 -1.52
CA ALA A 52 5.61 13.59 -1.51
C ALA A 52 6.07 14.10 -2.90
N ALA A 53 6.61 13.24 -3.76
CA ALA A 53 7.01 13.62 -5.10
C ALA A 53 5.81 13.83 -6.03
N LEU A 54 4.80 12.95 -5.93
CA LEU A 54 3.52 13.08 -6.63
C LEU A 54 2.80 14.36 -6.17
N HIS A 55 2.63 14.53 -4.87
CA HIS A 55 2.05 15.73 -4.25
C HIS A 55 2.73 17.02 -4.73
N ALA A 56 4.06 17.10 -4.72
CA ALA A 56 4.76 18.31 -5.18
C ALA A 56 4.47 18.65 -6.66
N CYS A 57 4.22 17.64 -7.50
CA CYS A 57 3.86 17.81 -8.90
C CYS A 57 2.44 18.38 -9.05
N ASP A 58 1.46 17.80 -8.35
CA ASP A 58 0.08 18.25 -8.45
C ASP A 58 -0.17 19.55 -7.68
N GLU A 59 0.54 19.79 -6.56
CA GLU A 59 0.60 21.09 -5.90
C GLU A 59 1.05 22.19 -6.88
N ALA A 60 2.10 21.94 -7.66
CA ALA A 60 2.59 22.91 -8.63
C ALA A 60 1.50 23.26 -9.66
N ILE A 61 0.75 22.26 -10.15
CA ILE A 61 -0.35 22.46 -11.09
C ILE A 61 -1.45 23.33 -10.47
N VAL A 62 -1.87 23.02 -9.24
CA VAL A 62 -3.00 23.74 -8.60
C VAL A 62 -2.68 25.17 -8.24
N VAL A 63 -1.41 25.52 -8.00
CA VAL A 63 -0.97 26.91 -7.82
C VAL A 63 -0.65 27.65 -9.13
N GLY A 64 -0.87 27.01 -10.28
CA GLY A 64 -0.73 27.62 -11.61
C GLY A 64 0.67 27.51 -12.23
N ASN A 65 1.54 26.64 -11.69
CA ASN A 65 2.81 26.28 -12.30
C ASN A 65 2.67 24.98 -13.12
N THR A 66 3.72 24.59 -13.81
CA THR A 66 3.81 23.29 -14.47
C THR A 66 4.49 22.28 -13.55
N CYS A 67 3.97 21.05 -13.50
CA CYS A 67 4.71 19.96 -12.87
C CYS A 67 6.03 19.68 -13.62
N ASP A 68 7.12 19.61 -12.85
CA ASP A 68 8.41 19.10 -13.34
C ASP A 68 8.45 17.58 -13.19
N THR A 69 7.94 16.87 -14.21
CA THR A 69 7.88 15.41 -14.22
C THR A 69 9.27 14.78 -14.19
N GLN A 70 10.28 15.42 -14.79
CA GLN A 70 11.65 14.92 -14.75
C GLN A 70 12.20 14.94 -13.32
N GLN A 71 11.98 16.04 -12.59
CA GLN A 71 12.39 16.13 -11.20
C GLN A 71 11.64 15.10 -10.33
N ARG A 72 10.31 15.00 -10.48
CA ARG A 72 9.48 14.01 -9.77
C ARG A 72 9.99 12.59 -9.98
N ASP A 73 10.14 12.18 -11.24
CA ASP A 73 10.57 10.82 -11.60
C ASP A 73 11.99 10.54 -11.09
N SER A 74 12.87 11.55 -11.07
CA SER A 74 14.22 11.41 -10.49
C SER A 74 14.21 11.18 -8.97
N VAL A 75 13.27 11.80 -8.25
CA VAL A 75 13.11 11.60 -6.80
C VAL A 75 12.61 10.19 -6.51
N ILE A 76 11.62 9.72 -7.26
CA ILE A 76 11.07 8.37 -7.14
C ILE A 76 12.16 7.33 -7.44
N ALA A 77 12.89 7.47 -8.56
CA ALA A 77 13.98 6.57 -8.91
C ALA A 77 15.10 6.55 -7.86
N LEU A 78 15.42 7.71 -7.26
CA LEU A 78 16.40 7.78 -6.17
C LEU A 78 15.90 7.07 -4.90
N ALA A 79 14.61 7.20 -4.56
CA ALA A 79 13.99 6.51 -3.44
C ALA A 79 14.02 4.99 -3.65
N ALA A 80 13.64 4.51 -4.84
CA ALA A 80 13.72 3.10 -5.22
C ALA A 80 15.16 2.56 -5.13
N SER A 81 16.15 3.32 -5.61
CA SER A 81 17.56 2.93 -5.51
C SER A 81 18.05 2.84 -4.06
N ARG A 82 17.55 3.70 -3.16
CA ARG A 82 17.90 3.64 -1.73
C ARG A 82 17.28 2.43 -1.07
N LEU A 83 15.99 2.16 -1.34
CA LEU A 83 15.31 0.96 -0.87
C LEU A 83 16.10 -0.30 -1.25
N GLY A 84 16.45 -0.46 -2.53
CA GLY A 84 17.21 -1.64 -2.97
C GLY A 84 18.59 -1.78 -2.31
N LYS A 85 19.28 -0.67 -2.04
CA LYS A 85 20.58 -0.70 -1.34
C LYS A 85 20.42 -1.12 0.12
N ASP A 86 19.43 -0.58 0.81
CA ASP A 86 19.17 -0.89 2.22
C ASP A 86 18.77 -2.37 2.37
N LEU A 87 17.90 -2.88 1.48
CA LEU A 87 17.52 -4.29 1.45
C LEU A 87 18.69 -5.20 1.10
N ALA A 88 19.50 -4.87 0.10
CA ALA A 88 20.69 -5.66 -0.24
C ALA A 88 21.67 -5.76 0.94
N ALA A 89 21.83 -4.67 1.71
CA ALA A 89 22.68 -4.65 2.88
C ALA A 89 22.13 -5.51 4.02
N ALA A 90 20.83 -5.44 4.30
CA ALA A 90 20.21 -6.11 5.45
C ALA A 90 19.78 -7.56 5.19
N CYS A 91 19.39 -7.89 3.96
CA CYS A 91 18.67 -9.13 3.63
C CYS A 91 19.45 -10.11 2.76
N SER A 92 20.65 -9.77 2.27
CA SER A 92 21.39 -10.61 1.30
C SER A 92 21.79 -12.01 1.79
N GLN A 93 21.74 -12.26 3.10
CA GLN A 93 22.04 -13.57 3.71
C GLN A 93 20.83 -14.20 4.41
N VAL A 94 19.63 -13.63 4.21
CA VAL A 94 18.39 -14.10 4.82
C VAL A 94 17.61 -14.93 3.81
N ASP A 95 17.08 -16.08 4.25
CA ASP A 95 16.08 -16.80 3.49
C ASP A 95 14.74 -16.06 3.63
N LEU A 96 14.36 -15.31 2.60
CA LEU A 96 13.15 -14.48 2.61
C LEU A 96 11.87 -15.31 2.80
N THR A 97 11.90 -16.62 2.55
CA THR A 97 10.75 -17.50 2.81
C THR A 97 10.44 -17.62 4.30
N HIS A 98 11.44 -17.47 5.18
CA HIS A 98 11.23 -17.44 6.63
C HIS A 98 10.50 -16.16 7.09
N LEU A 99 10.58 -15.09 6.29
CA LEU A 99 9.86 -13.84 6.51
C LEU A 99 8.48 -13.81 5.81
N GLY A 100 8.08 -14.91 5.17
CA GLY A 100 6.78 -15.03 4.49
C GLY A 100 6.79 -14.63 3.01
N PHE A 101 7.95 -14.33 2.42
CA PHE A 101 8.03 -14.02 0.99
C PHE A 101 7.97 -15.28 0.11
N PRO A 102 7.44 -15.20 -1.13
CA PRO A 102 7.11 -13.98 -1.87
C PRO A 102 5.85 -13.26 -1.37
N GLY A 103 5.01 -13.89 -0.53
CA GLY A 103 3.83 -13.21 -0.01
C GLY A 103 2.92 -12.72 -1.14
N PRO A 104 2.40 -11.48 -1.10
CA PRO A 104 1.64 -10.91 -2.22
C PRO A 104 2.52 -10.49 -3.42
N CYS A 105 3.85 -10.55 -3.31
CA CYS A 105 4.73 -10.31 -4.44
C CYS A 105 4.59 -11.40 -5.49
N THR A 106 4.59 -11.00 -6.77
CA THR A 106 4.79 -11.95 -7.86
C THR A 106 6.26 -12.34 -7.94
N ASP A 107 6.54 -13.60 -8.26
CA ASP A 107 7.87 -14.06 -8.65
C ASP A 107 7.95 -14.09 -10.20
N PRO A 108 8.50 -13.05 -10.84
CA PRO A 108 8.53 -12.96 -12.30
C PRO A 108 9.51 -13.95 -12.94
N ASP A 109 10.52 -14.41 -12.20
CA ASP A 109 11.62 -15.21 -12.74
C ASP A 109 11.37 -16.72 -12.58
N GLY A 110 10.37 -17.10 -11.77
CA GLY A 110 10.02 -18.50 -11.47
C GLY A 110 11.15 -19.25 -10.74
N GLY A 111 12.06 -18.50 -10.11
CA GLY A 111 13.25 -18.98 -9.45
C GLY A 111 13.12 -18.94 -7.92
N SER A 112 14.26 -18.81 -7.22
CA SER A 112 14.24 -18.46 -5.80
C SER A 112 13.97 -16.97 -5.66
N PHE A 113 12.97 -16.59 -4.86
CA PHE A 113 12.64 -15.18 -4.61
C PHE A 113 13.83 -14.44 -3.98
N SER A 114 14.38 -13.47 -4.71
CA SER A 114 15.61 -12.75 -4.34
C SER A 114 15.32 -11.37 -3.72
N VAL A 115 16.35 -10.73 -3.17
CA VAL A 115 16.27 -9.33 -2.69
C VAL A 115 15.93 -8.36 -3.83
N ASP A 116 16.36 -8.64 -5.06
CA ASP A 116 16.00 -7.82 -6.22
C ASP A 116 14.51 -7.99 -6.57
N ASN A 117 13.96 -9.20 -6.47
CA ASN A 117 12.52 -9.43 -6.65
C ASN A 117 11.71 -8.73 -5.56
N LEU A 118 12.16 -8.78 -4.30
CA LEU A 118 11.54 -8.05 -3.19
C LEU A 118 11.56 -6.53 -3.43
N THR A 119 12.71 -5.99 -3.84
CA THR A 119 12.86 -4.56 -4.12
C THR A 119 11.90 -4.11 -5.21
N SER A 120 11.86 -4.83 -6.34
CA SER A 120 10.93 -4.53 -7.44
C SER A 120 9.48 -4.58 -6.97
N CYS A 121 9.11 -5.61 -6.22
CA CYS A 121 7.77 -5.77 -5.69
C CYS A 121 7.35 -4.59 -4.78
N LEU A 122 8.22 -4.20 -3.84
CA LEU A 122 7.92 -3.08 -2.92
C LEU A 122 7.88 -1.74 -3.65
N VAL A 123 8.71 -1.55 -4.68
CA VAL A 123 8.65 -0.37 -5.56
C VAL A 123 7.30 -0.31 -6.28
N ASP A 124 6.91 -1.40 -6.96
CA ASP A 124 5.66 -1.46 -7.71
C ASP A 124 4.43 -1.27 -6.79
N ALA A 125 4.43 -1.93 -5.64
CA ALA A 125 3.34 -1.82 -4.66
C ALA A 125 3.26 -0.41 -4.07
N GLY A 126 4.40 0.17 -3.68
CA GLY A 126 4.46 1.51 -3.10
C GLY A 126 4.02 2.57 -4.10
N GLU A 127 4.50 2.51 -5.34
CA GLU A 127 4.04 3.42 -6.40
C GLU A 127 2.54 3.29 -6.65
N ALA A 128 2.01 2.07 -6.78
CA ALA A 128 0.59 1.86 -7.02
C ALA A 128 -0.30 2.39 -5.88
N GLN A 129 0.05 2.13 -4.62
CA GLN A 129 -0.74 2.60 -3.48
C GLN A 129 -0.65 4.12 -3.29
N MET A 130 0.54 4.71 -3.47
CA MET A 130 0.71 6.16 -3.33
C MET A 130 0.10 6.94 -4.50
N THR A 131 0.09 6.39 -5.72
CA THR A 131 -0.70 6.96 -6.82
C THR A 131 -2.20 6.90 -6.54
N THR A 132 -2.70 5.81 -5.94
CA THR A 132 -4.12 5.73 -5.55
C THR A 132 -4.50 6.79 -4.52
N ALA A 133 -3.63 7.05 -3.55
CA ALA A 133 -3.80 8.13 -2.57
C ALA A 133 -3.81 9.50 -3.28
N GLU A 134 -2.80 9.78 -4.12
CA GLU A 134 -2.68 11.03 -4.86
C GLU A 134 -3.89 11.30 -5.75
N ASP A 135 -4.34 10.31 -6.53
CA ASP A 135 -5.49 10.45 -7.43
C ASP A 135 -6.79 10.76 -6.67
N THR A 136 -6.86 10.37 -5.39
CA THR A 136 -8.01 10.66 -4.51
C THR A 136 -7.89 12.05 -3.88
N GLU A 137 -6.67 12.48 -3.56
CA GLU A 137 -6.38 13.82 -3.06
C GLU A 137 -6.63 14.85 -4.17
N PHE A 138 -6.11 14.61 -5.37
CA PHE A 138 -6.15 15.48 -6.56
C PHE A 138 -6.97 14.85 -7.70
N PRO A 139 -8.31 14.79 -7.60
CA PRO A 139 -9.13 14.10 -8.62
C PRO A 139 -9.10 14.77 -10.00
N ASN A 140 -8.73 16.05 -10.07
CA ASN A 140 -8.58 16.78 -11.33
C ASN A 140 -7.60 17.96 -11.12
N PRO A 141 -6.28 17.75 -11.14
CA PRO A 141 -5.32 18.83 -10.90
C PRO A 141 -5.36 19.84 -12.03
N HIS A 142 -5.70 21.09 -11.69
CA HIS A 142 -5.72 22.24 -12.61
C HIS A 142 -5.46 23.53 -11.83
N PRO A 143 -5.06 24.64 -12.47
CA PRO A 143 -4.88 25.90 -11.77
C PRO A 143 -6.16 26.36 -11.06
N LEU A 144 -6.07 26.56 -9.75
CA LEU A 144 -7.20 26.90 -8.89
C LEU A 144 -7.15 28.36 -8.43
N SER A 145 -8.28 28.83 -7.88
CA SER A 145 -8.29 30.08 -7.13
C SER A 145 -7.43 29.93 -5.87
N LYS A 146 -6.87 31.03 -5.34
CA LYS A 146 -6.05 30.99 -4.11
C LYS A 146 -6.72 30.29 -2.91
N PRO A 147 -8.01 30.54 -2.58
CA PRO A 147 -8.66 29.79 -1.49
C PRO A 147 -8.86 28.31 -1.81
N ASP A 148 -9.17 27.95 -3.05
CA ASP A 148 -9.35 26.55 -3.46
C ASP A 148 -8.00 25.82 -3.43
N ALA A 149 -6.94 26.39 -4.03
CA ALA A 149 -5.58 25.86 -3.96
C ALA A 149 -5.10 25.66 -2.52
N LYS A 150 -5.43 26.57 -1.60
CA LYS A 150 -5.11 26.42 -0.17
C LYS A 150 -5.82 25.22 0.46
N CYS A 151 -7.09 24.99 0.11
CA CYS A 151 -7.81 23.80 0.57
C CYS A 151 -7.20 22.53 -0.02
N GLN A 152 -6.95 22.49 -1.34
CA GLN A 152 -6.34 21.36 -2.04
C GLN A 152 -5.00 20.93 -1.42
N VAL A 153 -4.09 21.89 -1.22
CA VAL A 153 -2.79 21.64 -0.56
C VAL A 153 -2.96 21.25 0.90
N GLY A 154 -3.99 21.76 1.58
CA GLY A 154 -4.32 21.34 2.95
C GLY A 154 -4.78 19.88 3.03
N ILE A 155 -5.54 19.40 2.04
CA ILE A 155 -5.96 18.00 1.91
C ILE A 155 -4.73 17.10 1.78
N ALA A 156 -3.84 17.45 0.85
CA ALA A 156 -2.68 16.63 0.55
C ALA A 156 -1.66 16.57 1.71
N ASN A 157 -1.37 17.69 2.36
CA ASN A 157 -0.53 17.71 3.55
C ASN A 157 -1.12 16.87 4.70
N ALA A 158 -2.42 17.00 4.96
CA ALA A 158 -3.07 16.24 6.03
C ALA A 158 -3.07 14.73 5.73
N THR A 159 -3.22 14.36 4.46
CA THR A 159 -3.15 12.99 3.99
C THR A 159 -1.76 12.40 4.11
N GLN A 160 -0.73 13.13 3.70
CA GLN A 160 0.67 12.71 3.85
C GLN A 160 1.03 12.44 5.32
N ASP A 161 0.60 13.32 6.24
CA ASP A 161 0.78 13.14 7.68
C ASP A 161 0.08 11.87 8.18
N PHE A 162 -1.14 11.60 7.69
CA PHE A 162 -1.90 10.39 8.03
C PHE A 162 -1.20 9.12 7.55
N ILE A 163 -0.83 9.05 6.27
CA ILE A 163 -0.13 7.90 5.66
C ILE A 163 1.14 7.59 6.46
N THR A 164 1.96 8.61 6.71
CA THR A 164 3.23 8.48 7.44
C THR A 164 3.00 7.95 8.86
N SER A 165 2.05 8.54 9.58
CA SER A 165 1.75 8.16 10.97
C SER A 165 1.20 6.73 11.06
N LYS A 166 0.29 6.34 10.15
CA LYS A 166 -0.32 5.01 10.14
C LYS A 166 0.67 3.92 9.74
N LEU A 167 1.47 4.15 8.68
CA LEU A 167 2.55 3.23 8.29
C LEU A 167 3.50 2.98 9.45
N GLN A 168 4.02 4.05 10.06
CA GLN A 168 4.94 3.93 11.18
C GLN A 168 4.32 3.18 12.38
N ALA A 169 3.08 3.49 12.74
CA ALA A 169 2.40 2.80 13.84
C ALA A 169 2.26 1.29 13.58
N ARG A 170 1.85 0.89 12.37
CA ARG A 170 1.68 -0.52 12.02
C ARG A 170 3.01 -1.26 11.87
N SER A 171 4.01 -0.67 11.22
CA SER A 171 5.35 -1.28 11.07
C SER A 171 5.97 -1.53 12.44
N ASN A 172 5.96 -0.54 13.34
CA ASN A 172 6.48 -0.71 14.70
C ASN A 172 5.77 -1.85 15.47
N CYS A 173 4.43 -1.90 15.42
CA CYS A 173 3.67 -2.98 16.04
C CYS A 173 4.12 -4.35 15.51
N LEU A 174 4.37 -4.44 14.21
CA LEU A 174 4.77 -5.68 13.56
C LEU A 174 6.19 -6.09 13.83
N ASP A 175 7.11 -5.14 13.87
CA ASP A 175 8.50 -5.39 14.25
C ASP A 175 8.58 -5.88 15.71
N GLU A 176 7.81 -5.25 16.61
CA GLU A 176 7.70 -5.68 18.01
C GLU A 176 7.06 -7.07 18.13
N GLN A 177 6.03 -7.36 17.34
CA GLN A 177 5.39 -8.68 17.33
C GLN A 177 6.36 -9.75 16.81
N ALA A 178 7.08 -9.48 15.73
CA ALA A 178 8.07 -10.39 15.15
C ALA A 178 9.25 -10.63 16.10
N ALA A 179 9.69 -9.60 16.82
CA ALA A 179 10.72 -9.69 17.85
C ALA A 179 10.24 -10.40 19.14
N GLY A 180 8.92 -10.66 19.26
CA GLY A 180 8.32 -11.25 20.45
C GLY A 180 8.33 -10.33 21.68
N THR A 181 8.47 -9.01 21.47
CA THR A 181 8.42 -8.02 22.56
C THR A 181 6.98 -7.69 22.96
N ILE A 182 6.01 -7.94 22.07
CA ILE A 182 4.58 -7.89 22.37
C ILE A 182 3.90 -9.26 22.14
N SER A 183 2.68 -9.42 22.67
CA SER A 183 1.95 -10.69 22.60
C SER A 183 1.58 -11.07 21.16
N ALA A 184 1.75 -12.34 20.81
CA ALA A 184 1.24 -12.90 19.54
C ALA A 184 -0.30 -12.85 19.42
N SER A 185 -1.02 -12.55 20.51
CA SER A 185 -2.47 -12.33 20.49
C SER A 185 -2.88 -10.92 20.03
N ILE A 186 -1.93 -9.99 19.90
CA ILE A 186 -2.18 -8.66 19.35
C ILE A 186 -2.31 -8.80 17.84
N ASP A 187 -3.34 -8.20 17.26
CA ASP A 187 -3.53 -8.18 15.81
C ASP A 187 -3.13 -6.80 15.28
N CYS A 188 -1.85 -6.62 14.98
CA CYS A 188 -1.32 -5.36 14.44
C CYS A 188 -1.94 -4.96 13.08
N ARG A 189 -2.72 -5.84 12.42
CA ARG A 189 -3.46 -5.54 11.18
C ARG A 189 -4.91 -5.16 11.41
N ALA A 190 -5.43 -5.32 12.63
CA ALA A 190 -6.82 -5.02 12.88
C ALA A 190 -7.15 -3.56 12.54
N GLU A 191 -8.41 -3.35 12.18
CA GLU A 191 -8.99 -2.02 12.01
C GLU A 191 -9.02 -1.28 13.36
N VAL A 192 -8.83 0.03 13.32
CA VAL A 192 -8.90 0.91 14.48
C VAL A 192 -10.02 1.91 14.22
N PRO A 193 -11.22 1.77 14.84
CA PRO A 193 -11.67 0.73 15.80
C PRO A 193 -12.05 -0.63 15.17
N PRO A 194 -12.11 -1.76 15.93
CA PRO A 194 -12.09 -1.87 17.41
C PRO A 194 -10.71 -1.77 18.07
N GLY A 195 -9.61 -1.88 17.32
CA GLY A 195 -8.24 -1.82 17.84
C GLY A 195 -7.44 -3.09 17.58
N THR A 196 -6.12 -2.92 17.52
CA THR A 196 -5.10 -3.98 17.39
C THR A 196 -4.91 -4.78 18.67
N GLY A 197 -5.29 -4.21 19.82
CA GLY A 197 -4.97 -4.75 21.14
C GLY A 197 -3.65 -4.23 21.70
N ASP A 198 -2.90 -3.45 20.92
CA ASP A 198 -1.79 -2.63 21.42
C ASP A 198 -2.23 -1.15 21.60
N PRO A 199 -2.33 -0.64 22.84
CA PRO A 199 -2.84 0.71 23.09
C PRO A 199 -2.02 1.83 22.44
N GLN A 200 -0.71 1.63 22.25
CA GLN A 200 0.15 2.65 21.66
C GLN A 200 -0.13 2.78 20.15
N THR A 201 -0.21 1.65 19.44
CA THR A 201 -0.60 1.59 18.03
C THR A 201 -2.00 2.15 17.83
N ASP A 202 -2.96 1.73 18.66
CA ASP A 202 -4.35 2.19 18.58
C ASP A 202 -4.45 3.71 18.79
N GLN A 203 -3.74 4.24 19.80
CA GLN A 203 -3.71 5.68 20.06
C GLN A 203 -3.06 6.46 18.91
N ALA A 204 -1.97 5.96 18.34
CA ALA A 204 -1.27 6.63 17.24
C ALA A 204 -2.17 6.73 16.00
N ILE A 205 -2.85 5.64 15.62
CA ILE A 205 -3.76 5.61 14.46
C ILE A 205 -4.98 6.50 14.71
N ALA A 206 -5.62 6.40 15.88
CA ALA A 206 -6.75 7.26 16.22
C ALA A 206 -6.40 8.76 16.23
N GLN A 207 -5.20 9.10 16.72
CA GLN A 207 -4.70 10.48 16.69
C GLN A 207 -4.44 10.95 15.26
N ALA A 208 -3.90 10.10 14.39
CA ALA A 208 -3.69 10.42 12.98
C ALA A 208 -5.03 10.68 12.26
N GLN A 209 -6.05 9.84 12.48
CA GLN A 209 -7.40 10.05 11.95
C GLN A 209 -8.01 11.39 12.43
N ALA A 210 -7.87 11.68 13.73
CA ALA A 210 -8.37 12.93 14.31
C ALA A 210 -7.65 14.17 13.75
N ASN A 211 -6.33 14.08 13.52
CA ASN A 211 -5.55 15.16 12.93
C ASN A 211 -5.95 15.41 11.48
N LEU A 212 -6.15 14.34 10.69
CA LEU A 212 -6.65 14.45 9.32
C LEU A 212 -7.99 15.21 9.30
N ALA A 213 -8.97 14.77 10.09
CA ALA A 213 -10.27 15.41 10.21
C ALA A 213 -10.17 16.91 10.57
N ALA A 214 -9.37 17.24 11.58
CA ALA A 214 -9.19 18.61 12.03
C ALA A 214 -8.54 19.50 10.95
N ASN A 215 -7.50 18.99 10.28
CA ASN A 215 -6.79 19.71 9.24
C ASN A 215 -7.66 19.95 8.00
N LEU A 216 -8.46 18.95 7.61
CA LEU A 216 -9.43 19.09 6.51
C LEU A 216 -10.46 20.17 6.82
N GLN A 217 -11.05 20.16 8.02
CA GLN A 217 -12.01 21.17 8.44
C GLN A 217 -11.39 22.58 8.46
N GLN A 218 -10.15 22.70 8.93
CA GLN A 218 -9.42 23.96 8.97
C GLN A 218 -9.10 24.49 7.56
N ALA A 219 -8.68 23.61 6.64
CA ALA A 219 -8.26 23.98 5.29
C ALA A 219 -9.47 24.29 4.39
N CYS A 220 -10.52 23.49 4.49
CA CYS A 220 -11.58 23.40 3.48
C CYS A 220 -12.97 23.80 3.97
N GLY A 221 -13.16 24.13 5.25
CA GLY A 221 -14.49 24.42 5.81
C GLY A 221 -15.23 25.63 5.22
N LYS A 222 -14.64 26.35 4.25
CA LYS A 222 -15.25 27.48 3.53
C LYS A 222 -15.18 27.32 2.00
N THR A 223 -14.69 26.18 1.52
CA THR A 223 -14.46 25.89 0.10
C THR A 223 -15.57 25.00 -0.42
N GLN A 224 -15.99 25.21 -1.68
CA GLN A 224 -16.87 24.29 -2.39
C GLN A 224 -16.00 23.19 -2.99
N LEU A 225 -16.17 21.95 -2.51
CA LEU A 225 -15.29 20.84 -2.88
C LEU A 225 -15.42 20.46 -4.36
N GLU A 226 -16.54 20.81 -4.99
CA GLU A 226 -16.79 20.62 -6.41
C GLU A 226 -15.81 21.43 -7.28
N HIS A 227 -15.32 22.58 -6.80
CA HIS A 227 -14.30 23.37 -7.51
C HIS A 227 -12.96 22.67 -7.58
N LEU A 228 -12.69 21.76 -6.64
CA LEU A 228 -11.46 20.98 -6.53
C LEU A 228 -11.54 19.69 -7.36
N GLY A 229 -12.72 19.38 -7.91
CA GLY A 229 -12.98 18.15 -8.66
C GLY A 229 -13.63 17.04 -7.85
N PHE A 230 -14.00 17.28 -6.59
CA PHE A 230 -14.75 16.30 -5.79
C PHE A 230 -16.22 16.17 -6.27
N PRO A 231 -16.84 14.98 -6.15
CA PRO A 231 -16.36 13.81 -5.41
C PRO A 231 -15.25 13.02 -6.12
N GLY A 232 -15.01 13.20 -7.41
CA GLY A 232 -13.96 12.43 -8.11
C GLY A 232 -14.18 10.91 -8.01
N SER A 233 -13.21 10.19 -7.46
CA SER A 233 -13.29 8.76 -7.13
C SER A 233 -14.06 8.46 -5.84
N CYS A 234 -14.35 9.47 -5.01
CA CYS A 234 -15.07 9.31 -3.76
C CYS A 234 -16.54 8.94 -3.98
N SER A 235 -17.08 8.15 -3.05
CA SER A 235 -18.53 7.92 -2.99
C SER A 235 -19.24 9.13 -2.37
N ASP A 236 -20.36 9.54 -2.96
CA ASP A 236 -21.30 10.52 -2.39
C ASP A 236 -22.58 9.78 -1.94
N PRO A 237 -22.63 9.27 -0.70
CA PRO A 237 -23.76 8.48 -0.22
C PRO A 237 -25.03 9.32 0.01
N ASP A 238 -24.88 10.63 0.20
CA ASP A 238 -25.97 11.51 0.56
C ASP A 238 -26.67 12.10 -0.67
N GLY A 239 -26.02 12.05 -1.85
CA GLY A 239 -26.55 12.55 -3.12
C GLY A 239 -26.78 14.07 -3.13
N GLY A 240 -26.14 14.78 -2.20
CA GLY A 240 -26.26 16.22 -1.96
C GLY A 240 -25.04 16.99 -2.44
N SER A 241 -24.75 18.11 -1.78
CA SER A 241 -23.45 18.80 -1.94
C SER A 241 -22.37 18.00 -1.23
N PHE A 242 -21.23 17.79 -1.86
CA PHE A 242 -20.15 16.99 -1.28
C PHE A 242 -19.49 17.76 -0.12
N SER A 243 -19.66 17.26 1.10
CA SER A 243 -19.20 17.96 2.31
C SER A 243 -17.77 17.59 2.71
N VAL A 244 -17.16 18.39 3.60
CA VAL A 244 -15.86 18.04 4.22
C VAL A 244 -15.96 16.73 5.00
N GLY A 245 -17.13 16.38 5.55
CA GLY A 245 -17.36 15.08 6.17
C GLY A 245 -17.29 13.93 5.16
N ASN A 246 -17.95 14.07 4.00
CA ASN A 246 -17.88 13.05 2.94
C ASN A 246 -16.45 12.89 2.41
N LEU A 247 -15.71 14.00 2.28
CA LEU A 247 -14.29 13.99 1.92
C LEU A 247 -13.45 13.23 2.96
N GLN A 248 -13.64 13.52 4.25
CA GLN A 248 -12.93 12.84 5.33
C GLN A 248 -13.17 11.33 5.30
N ASP A 249 -14.42 10.88 5.16
CA ASP A 249 -14.76 9.46 5.14
C ASP A 249 -14.15 8.76 3.91
N CYS A 250 -14.18 9.42 2.74
CA CYS A 250 -13.54 8.93 1.53
C CYS A 250 -12.03 8.79 1.68
N LEU A 251 -11.36 9.84 2.16
CA LEU A 251 -9.91 9.86 2.35
C LEU A 251 -9.52 8.80 3.37
N LEU A 252 -10.17 8.74 4.55
CA LEU A 252 -9.88 7.71 5.54
C LEU A 252 -9.99 6.31 4.93
N THR A 253 -11.10 5.98 4.27
CA THR A 253 -11.28 4.66 3.65
C THR A 253 -10.18 4.35 2.63
N THR A 254 -9.88 5.29 1.74
CA THR A 254 -8.91 5.07 0.66
C THR A 254 -7.49 4.94 1.19
N LEU A 255 -7.09 5.86 2.08
CA LEU A 255 -5.75 5.91 2.65
C LEU A 255 -5.49 4.76 3.60
N GLU A 256 -6.51 4.35 4.37
CA GLU A 256 -6.41 3.16 5.20
C GLU A 256 -6.18 1.91 4.35
N ASN A 257 -6.93 1.74 3.27
CA ASN A 257 -6.75 0.62 2.35
C ASN A 257 -5.39 0.66 1.66
N ALA A 258 -4.91 1.84 1.24
CA ALA A 258 -3.63 2.00 0.58
C ALA A 258 -2.47 1.61 1.51
N VAL A 259 -2.48 2.13 2.74
CA VAL A 259 -1.48 1.82 3.78
C VAL A 259 -1.55 0.35 4.18
N ASP A 260 -2.74 -0.19 4.42
CA ASP A 260 -2.89 -1.57 4.89
C ASP A 260 -2.54 -2.57 3.80
N THR A 261 -2.82 -2.23 2.53
CA THR A 261 -2.36 -3.00 1.37
C THR A 261 -0.84 -3.00 1.30
N PHE A 262 -0.19 -1.84 1.42
CA PHE A 262 1.27 -1.74 1.36
C PHE A 262 1.96 -2.50 2.52
N ILE A 263 1.41 -2.42 3.74
CA ILE A 263 1.89 -3.20 4.91
C ILE A 263 1.84 -4.71 4.64
N ASN A 264 0.87 -5.20 3.86
CA ASN A 264 0.82 -6.63 3.52
C ASN A 264 1.93 -7.05 2.55
N PHE A 265 2.49 -6.12 1.76
CA PHE A 265 3.68 -6.38 0.95
C PHE A 265 4.96 -6.36 1.79
N GLU A 266 5.08 -5.44 2.74
CA GLU A 266 6.24 -5.36 3.65
C GLU A 266 6.28 -6.53 4.63
N TYR A 267 5.12 -6.94 5.14
CA TYR A 267 4.96 -7.98 6.12
C TYR A 267 3.93 -9.00 5.62
N PRO A 268 4.32 -9.99 4.81
CA PRO A 268 3.38 -11.04 4.39
C PRO A 268 2.81 -11.82 5.58
N PRO A 269 1.49 -12.08 5.64
CA PRO A 269 0.93 -12.96 6.66
C PRO A 269 1.57 -14.35 6.60
N PRO A 270 1.99 -14.95 7.74
CA PRO A 270 2.53 -16.29 7.76
C PRO A 270 1.55 -17.32 7.16
N GLY A 271 2.00 -18.10 6.19
CA GLY A 271 1.16 -19.11 5.54
C GLY A 271 0.09 -18.55 4.60
N GLY A 272 0.19 -17.26 4.22
CA GLY A 272 -0.64 -16.69 3.17
C GLY A 272 -0.55 -17.50 1.86
N PRO A 273 -1.62 -17.53 1.05
CA PRO A 273 -1.58 -18.22 -0.23
C PRO A 273 -0.48 -17.60 -1.08
N THR A 274 0.51 -18.40 -1.47
CA THR A 274 1.45 -18.00 -2.51
C THR A 274 0.61 -17.67 -3.75
N PRO A 275 0.66 -16.44 -4.29
CA PRO A 275 -0.08 -16.10 -5.48
C PRO A 275 0.35 -17.06 -6.58
N THR A 276 -0.61 -17.82 -7.12
CA THR A 276 -0.37 -18.62 -8.32
C THR A 276 0.07 -17.64 -9.40
N PRO A 277 1.16 -17.89 -10.17
CA PRO A 277 1.65 -16.96 -11.18
C PRO A 277 0.50 -16.57 -12.13
N GLY A 278 -0.08 -15.40 -11.86
CA GLY A 278 -1.16 -14.85 -12.63
C GLY A 278 -0.54 -14.16 -13.82
N SER A 279 -0.96 -14.54 -15.02
CA SER A 279 -0.54 -13.94 -16.29
C SER A 279 -0.29 -12.45 -16.13
N THR A 280 0.98 -12.04 -16.25
CA THR A 280 1.42 -10.65 -16.17
C THR A 280 0.43 -9.78 -16.92
N ALA A 281 -0.26 -8.89 -16.21
CA ALA A 281 -1.06 -7.87 -16.85
C ALA A 281 -0.07 -7.06 -17.70
N THR A 282 -0.11 -7.27 -19.02
CA THR A 282 0.69 -6.48 -19.94
C THR A 282 0.19 -5.06 -19.79
N ALA A 283 0.98 -4.21 -19.12
CA ALA A 283 0.71 -2.79 -19.06
C ALA A 283 0.49 -2.31 -20.49
N THR A 284 -0.76 -1.95 -20.81
CA THR A 284 -1.04 -1.33 -22.10
C THR A 284 -0.36 0.04 -22.01
N PRO A 285 0.64 0.34 -22.84
CA PRO A 285 1.27 1.65 -22.78
C PRO A 285 0.19 2.71 -22.99
N VAL A 286 0.01 3.57 -22.00
CA VAL A 286 -0.83 4.76 -22.13
C VAL A 286 -0.09 5.68 -23.09
N VAL A 287 -0.47 5.63 -24.36
CA VAL A 287 0.02 6.57 -25.36
C VAL A 287 -0.72 7.88 -25.10
N THR A 288 -0.11 8.76 -24.30
CA THR A 288 -0.57 10.14 -24.15
C THR A 288 -0.36 10.86 -25.48
N ALA A 289 -1.42 10.95 -26.28
CA ALA A 289 -1.40 11.74 -27.50
C ALA A 289 -1.35 13.23 -27.14
N THR A 290 -0.16 13.82 -27.18
CA THR A 290 -0.01 15.28 -27.12
C THR A 290 -0.61 15.89 -28.39
N ALA A 291 -1.82 16.40 -28.30
CA ALA A 291 -2.43 17.16 -29.38
C ALA A 291 -1.68 18.48 -29.56
N GLN A 292 -0.81 18.56 -30.57
CA GLN A 292 -0.20 19.80 -31.01
C GLN A 292 -1.28 20.68 -31.67
N PRO A 293 -1.52 21.92 -31.20
CA PRO A 293 -2.50 22.80 -31.83
C PRO A 293 -1.96 23.19 -33.21
N THR A 294 -2.54 22.59 -34.25
CA THR A 294 -2.24 22.93 -35.64
C THR A 294 -3.24 23.99 -36.10
N THR A 295 -2.72 25.15 -36.48
CA THR A 295 -3.51 26.24 -37.05
C THR A 295 -4.13 25.81 -38.37
N THR A 296 -5.40 26.17 -38.51
CA THR A 296 -6.32 25.98 -39.64
C THR A 296 -5.68 26.15 -41.02
N ALA A 297 -5.73 25.08 -41.83
CA ALA A 297 -5.89 25.16 -43.27
C ALA A 297 -6.66 23.91 -43.78
N THR A 298 -7.83 24.17 -44.36
CA THR A 298 -8.73 23.18 -44.97
C THR A 298 -8.05 22.48 -46.15
N ALA A 299 -7.81 21.17 -46.04
CA ALA A 299 -7.70 20.26 -47.18
C ALA A 299 -8.15 18.85 -46.78
N THR A 300 -9.17 18.35 -47.48
CA THR A 300 -9.71 17.00 -47.37
C THR A 300 -8.67 15.98 -47.82
N ALA A 301 -8.14 15.17 -46.90
CA ALA A 301 -7.35 13.99 -47.24
C ALA A 301 -7.88 12.75 -46.50
N GLN A 302 -8.14 11.72 -47.28
CA GLN A 302 -8.61 10.39 -46.88
C GLN A 302 -7.47 9.63 -46.19
N PRO A 303 -7.65 9.11 -44.95
CA PRO A 303 -6.60 8.34 -44.30
C PRO A 303 -6.44 6.96 -44.96
N THR A 304 -5.21 6.68 -45.42
CA THR A 304 -4.76 5.33 -45.79
C THR A 304 -4.04 4.75 -44.59
N ALA A 305 -4.60 3.70 -43.99
CA ALA A 305 -3.96 2.95 -42.92
C ALA A 305 -2.96 1.95 -43.52
N THR A 306 -1.67 2.13 -43.25
CA THR A 306 -0.62 1.15 -43.56
C THR A 306 -0.35 0.33 -42.30
N LEU A 307 -0.77 -0.94 -42.31
CA LEU A 307 -0.43 -1.92 -41.29
C LEU A 307 0.92 -2.57 -41.61
N THR A 308 1.95 -2.27 -40.81
CA THR A 308 3.23 -2.98 -40.84
C THR A 308 3.18 -4.13 -39.83
N ALA A 309 2.97 -5.35 -40.31
CA ALA A 309 3.04 -6.55 -39.47
C ALA A 309 4.51 -6.99 -39.32
N VAL A 310 5.03 -6.96 -38.09
CA VAL A 310 6.31 -7.58 -37.74
C VAL A 310 6.02 -9.02 -37.32
N ARG A 311 6.57 -10.01 -38.05
CA ARG A 311 6.51 -11.42 -37.67
C ARG A 311 7.68 -11.76 -36.76
N THR A 312 7.40 -12.15 -35.52
CA THR A 312 8.38 -12.81 -34.63
C THR A 312 8.28 -14.31 -34.83
N ALA A 313 9.38 -14.95 -35.24
CA ALA A 313 9.48 -16.41 -35.38
C ALA A 313 10.17 -16.99 -34.14
N THR A 314 9.46 -17.83 -33.38
CA THR A 314 10.02 -18.60 -32.26
C THR A 314 10.49 -19.95 -32.78
N ALA A 315 11.79 -20.24 -32.66
CA ALA A 315 12.35 -21.55 -32.96
C ALA A 315 12.33 -22.43 -31.70
N THR A 316 11.67 -23.59 -31.79
CA THR A 316 11.70 -24.63 -30.75
C THR A 316 12.79 -25.64 -31.09
N THR A 317 13.81 -25.75 -30.23
CA THR A 317 14.80 -26.83 -30.28
C THR A 317 14.41 -27.92 -29.30
N THR A 318 14.18 -29.14 -29.79
CA THR A 318 13.98 -30.35 -28.99
C THR A 318 15.33 -31.02 -28.73
N PRO A 319 15.70 -31.36 -27.49
CA PRO A 319 16.89 -32.17 -27.21
C PRO A 319 16.58 -33.67 -27.35
N ASN A 320 17.55 -34.41 -27.91
CA ASN A 320 17.65 -35.88 -27.85
C ASN A 320 18.24 -36.34 -26.53
#